data_AF-A0A958KTB7-F1
#
_entry.id   AF-A0A958KTB7-F1
#
_cell.length_a   1.000
_cell.length_b   1.000
_cell.length_c   1.000
_cell.angle_alpha   90.00
_cell.angle_beta   90.00
_cell.angle_gamma   90.00
#
_symmetry.space_group_name_H-M   'P 1'
#
loop_
_entity.id
_entity.type
_entity.pdbx_description
1 polymer ?
#
loop_
_entity_poly.entity_id
_entity_poly.type
_entity_poly.pdbx_seq_one_letter_code
_entity_poly.pdbx_strand_id
1 'polypeptide(L)'
;MNNVVELDKLEQLEFLLKQSLKGIHLLFDNRDIARVLSQTQDKDNQPFSMEKLKEMQSLLTDFISQESLEDKRDFLEELDEGEYDLLVQTYFNLLENSIKEEKIVH
;
A
#
# COMPACT_ATOMS: atom_id res chain seq x y z
N MET A 1 -8.61 -19.90 1.87
CA MET A 1 -7.39 -19.73 2.69
C MET A 1 -7.69 -18.66 3.73
N ASN A 2 -7.52 -18.96 5.01
CA ASN A 2 -7.67 -17.97 6.07
C ASN A 2 -6.40 -17.11 6.06
N ASN A 3 -6.47 -15.92 5.45
CA ASN A 3 -5.42 -14.93 5.53
C ASN A 3 -5.52 -14.25 6.90
N VAL A 4 -5.04 -14.93 7.94
CA VAL A 4 -4.84 -14.33 9.25
C VAL A 4 -3.51 -13.60 9.19
N VAL A 5 -3.56 -12.28 9.04
CA VAL A 5 -2.38 -11.44 9.21
C VAL A 5 -2.04 -11.39 10.70
N GLU A 6 -0.81 -11.76 11.03
CA GLU A 6 -0.31 -11.72 12.41
C GLU A 6 -0.23 -10.28 12.93
N LEU A 7 -0.47 -10.08 14.23
CA LEU A 7 -0.51 -8.75 14.86
C LEU A 7 0.79 -7.96 14.62
N ASP A 8 1.94 -8.61 14.76
CA ASP A 8 3.25 -7.99 14.56
C ASP A 8 3.42 -7.42 13.15
N LYS A 9 2.85 -8.10 12.14
CA LYS A 9 2.92 -7.65 10.74
C LYS A 9 2.02 -6.44 10.50
N LEU A 10 0.89 -6.37 11.19
CA LEU A 10 0.02 -5.20 11.15
C LEU A 10 0.69 -3.99 11.83
N GLU A 11 1.36 -4.19 12.96
CA GLU A 11 2.15 -3.14 13.63
C GLU A 11 3.27 -2.59 12.73
N GLN A 12 3.94 -3.44 11.96
CA GLN A 12 4.93 -3.01 10.98
C GLN A 12 4.31 -2.14 9.89
N LEU A 13 3.15 -2.52 9.35
CA LEU A 13 2.44 -1.71 8.36
C LEU A 13 2.04 -0.35 8.95
N GLU A 14 1.47 -0.35 10.16
CA GLU A 14 1.12 0.88 10.86
C GLU A 14 2.34 1.79 11.09
N PHE A 15 3.49 1.21 11.45
CA PHE A 15 4.73 1.95 11.57
C PHE A 15 5.12 2.61 10.26
N LEU A 16 5.09 1.86 9.14
CA LEU A 16 5.39 2.40 7.82
C LEU A 16 4.41 3.52 7.43
N LEU A 17 3.11 3.35 7.66
CA LEU A 17 2.11 4.39 7.41
C LEU A 17 2.39 5.64 8.25
N LYS A 18 2.70 5.49 9.54
CA LYS A 18 3.08 6.60 10.44
C LYS A 18 4.32 7.35 9.96
N GLN A 19 5.31 6.67 9.37
CA GLN A 19 6.46 7.34 8.75
C GLN A 19 6.07 8.05 7.45
N SER A 20 5.25 7.41 6.60
CA SER A 20 4.75 8.00 5.36
C SER A 20 3.92 9.27 5.61
N LEU A 21 3.16 9.35 6.70
CA LEU A 21 2.47 10.59 7.13
C LEU A 21 3.42 11.76 7.38
N LYS A 22 4.68 11.47 7.74
CA LYS A 22 5.74 12.46 7.95
C LYS A 22 6.58 12.73 6.70
N GLY A 23 6.18 12.18 5.55
CA GLY A 23 6.91 12.28 4.29
C GLY A 23 8.13 11.36 4.19
N ILE A 24 8.24 10.34 5.06
CA ILE A 24 9.32 9.37 5.03
C ILE A 24 8.82 8.11 4.29
N HIS A 25 9.23 7.96 3.03
CA HIS A 25 8.84 6.83 2.17
C HIS A 25 10.03 5.89 1.96
N LEU A 26 10.19 4.90 2.84
CA LEU A 26 11.34 3.97 2.82
C LEU A 26 11.31 2.93 1.69
N LEU A 27 10.13 2.69 1.13
CA LEU A 27 9.82 1.60 0.20
C LEU A 27 9.50 2.07 -1.21
N PHE A 28 9.24 3.36 -1.42
CA PHE A 28 8.75 3.88 -2.69
C PHE A 28 9.55 5.13 -3.08
N ASP A 29 9.98 5.22 -4.34
CA ASP A 29 10.60 6.43 -4.89
C ASP A 29 9.52 7.50 -5.12
N ASN A 30 9.82 8.75 -4.77
CA ASN A 30 8.92 9.89 -4.97
C ASN A 30 8.45 10.04 -6.43
N ARG A 31 9.28 9.67 -7.41
CA ARG A 31 8.94 9.70 -8.83
C ARG A 31 7.86 8.68 -9.17
N ASP A 32 7.94 7.49 -8.58
CA ASP A 32 6.96 6.43 -8.79
C ASP A 32 5.65 6.77 -8.10
N ILE A 33 5.71 7.27 -6.87
CA ILE A 33 4.54 7.76 -6.15
C ILE A 33 3.82 8.83 -6.99
N ALA A 34 4.56 9.83 -7.50
CA ALA A 34 3.99 10.89 -8.31
C ALA A 34 3.37 10.36 -9.62
N ARG A 35 4.07 9.45 -10.31
CA ARG A 35 3.58 8.80 -11.53
C ARG A 35 2.26 8.09 -11.26
N VAL A 36 2.24 7.20 -10.27
CA VAL A 36 1.07 6.38 -9.93
C VAL A 36 -0.11 7.25 -9.50
N LEU A 37 0.09 8.17 -8.56
CA LEU A 37 -1.00 9.00 -8.03
C LEU A 37 -1.54 10.00 -9.06
N SER A 38 -0.73 10.45 -10.01
CA SER A 38 -1.20 11.31 -11.10
C SER A 38 -2.14 10.58 -12.07
N GLN A 39 -1.93 9.29 -12.29
CA GLN A 39 -2.79 8.47 -13.17
C GLN A 39 -4.13 8.10 -12.54
N THR A 40 -4.22 8.11 -11.20
CA THR A 40 -5.45 7.78 -10.47
C THR A 40 -6.45 8.92 -10.49
N GLN A 41 -6.00 10.18 -10.49
CA GLN A 41 -6.88 11.37 -10.50
C GLN A 41 -7.80 11.41 -11.74
N ASP A 42 -7.36 10.84 -12.86
CA ASP A 42 -8.18 10.73 -14.07
C ASP A 42 -9.24 9.59 -13.98
N LYS A 43 -9.09 8.67 -13.03
CA LYS A 43 -9.89 7.43 -12.88
C LYS A 43 -10.85 7.44 -11.68
N ASP A 44 -10.83 8.46 -10.83
CA ASP A 44 -11.60 8.59 -9.57
C ASP A 44 -13.13 8.41 -9.69
N ASN A 45 -13.68 8.35 -10.90
CA ASN A 45 -15.12 8.19 -11.14
C ASN A 45 -15.55 6.75 -11.47
N GLN A 46 -14.65 5.76 -11.49
CA GLN A 46 -15.01 4.37 -11.73
C GLN A 46 -14.96 3.53 -10.44
N PRO A 47 -16.08 2.94 -10.00
CA PRO A 47 -16.05 2.00 -8.88
C PRO A 47 -15.16 0.80 -9.23
N PHE A 48 -14.29 0.40 -8.30
CA PHE A 48 -13.46 -0.78 -8.47
C PHE A 48 -14.32 -2.03 -8.72
N SER A 49 -13.94 -2.84 -9.71
CA SER A 49 -14.56 -4.15 -9.89
C SER A 49 -14.25 -5.05 -8.70
N MET A 50 -15.13 -6.00 -8.41
CA MET A 50 -14.89 -7.00 -7.34
C MET A 50 -13.60 -7.80 -7.55
N GLU A 51 -13.19 -7.98 -8.81
CA GLU A 51 -11.92 -8.63 -9.15
C GLU A 51 -10.73 -7.77 -8.74
N LYS A 52 -10.76 -6.47 -9.06
CA LYS A 52 -9.71 -5.53 -8.68
C LYS A 52 -9.58 -5.40 -7.16
N LEU A 53 -10.70 -5.39 -6.43
CA LEU A 53 -10.68 -5.38 -4.97
C LEU A 53 -10.00 -6.63 -4.38
N LYS A 54 -10.20 -7.80 -4.98
CA LYS A 54 -9.52 -9.03 -4.54
C LYS A 54 -8.03 -9.01 -4.84
N GLU A 55 -7.65 -8.50 -6.00
CA GLU A 55 -6.25 -8.32 -6.40
C GLU A 55 -5.52 -7.38 -5.43
N MET A 56 -6.12 -6.22 -5.13
CA MET A 56 -5.60 -5.28 -4.12
C MET A 56 -5.43 -5.95 -2.75
N GLN A 57 -6.44 -6.71 -2.31
CA GLN A 57 -6.38 -7.39 -1.02
C GLN A 57 -5.29 -8.46 -1.00
N SER A 58 -5.12 -9.22 -2.07
CA SER A 58 -4.08 -10.25 -2.17
C SER A 58 -2.69 -9.61 -2.13
N LEU A 59 -2.42 -8.66 -3.02
CA LEU A 59 -1.12 -7.97 -3.09
C LEU A 59 -0.75 -7.30 -1.77
N LEU A 60 -1.71 -6.63 -1.11
CA LEU A 60 -1.47 -6.02 0.19
C LEU A 60 -1.16 -7.08 1.26
N THR A 61 -1.87 -8.22 1.25
CA THR A 61 -1.61 -9.32 2.19
C THR A 61 -0.21 -9.91 1.97
N ASP A 62 0.17 -10.14 0.71
CA ASP A 62 1.46 -10.71 0.35
C ASP A 62 2.62 -9.76 0.71
N PHE A 63 2.42 -8.45 0.49
CA PHE A 63 3.35 -7.41 0.90
C PHE A 63 3.52 -7.32 2.44
N ILE A 64 2.41 -7.34 3.18
CA ILE A 64 2.44 -7.32 4.65
C ILE A 64 3.12 -8.60 5.18
N SER A 65 2.96 -9.73 4.49
CA SER A 65 3.48 -11.02 4.91
C SER A 65 5.00 -11.12 4.90
N GLN A 66 5.69 -10.26 4.14
CA GLN A 66 7.16 -10.18 4.12
C GLN A 66 7.73 -9.81 5.49
N GLU A 67 8.83 -10.43 5.92
CA GLU A 67 9.29 -10.34 7.32
C GLU A 67 10.11 -9.08 7.61
N SER A 68 10.92 -8.65 6.64
CA SER A 68 11.83 -7.50 6.78
C SER A 68 11.56 -6.39 5.78
N LEU A 69 12.22 -5.23 5.98
CA LEU A 69 12.18 -4.14 5.01
C LEU A 69 12.88 -4.50 3.69
N GLU A 70 13.88 -5.39 3.74
CA GLU A 70 14.58 -5.90 2.57
C GLU A 70 13.67 -6.81 1.77
N ASP A 71 13.02 -7.80 2.42
CA ASP A 71 12.05 -8.68 1.75
C ASP A 71 10.88 -7.89 1.12
N LYS A 72 10.45 -6.81 1.77
CA LYS A 72 9.44 -5.90 1.22
C LYS A 72 9.93 -5.19 -0.05
N ARG A 73 11.21 -4.85 -0.14
CA ARG A 73 11.79 -4.24 -1.34
C ARG A 73 11.96 -5.27 -2.44
N ASP A 74 12.49 -6.44 -2.12
CA ASP A 74 12.65 -7.53 -3.08
C ASP A 74 11.29 -7.92 -3.68
N PHE A 75 10.26 -8.03 -2.83
CA PHE A 75 8.89 -8.24 -3.29
C PHE A 75 8.42 -7.16 -4.27
N LEU A 76 8.68 -5.88 -3.97
CA LEU A 76 8.30 -4.77 -4.86
C LEU A 76 9.03 -4.80 -6.21
N GLU A 77 10.29 -5.28 -6.22
CA GLU A 77 11.08 -5.43 -7.44
C GLU A 77 10.62 -6.61 -8.31
N GLU A 78 9.95 -7.60 -7.73
CA GLU A 78 9.40 -8.76 -8.44
C GLU A 78 8.03 -8.50 -9.09
N LEU A 79 7.31 -7.46 -8.64
CA LEU A 79 5.99 -7.11 -9.18
C LEU A 79 6.09 -6.61 -10.62
N ASP A 80 5.07 -6.94 -11.43
CA ASP A 80 4.91 -6.23 -12.70
C ASP A 80 4.46 -4.78 -12.48
N GLU A 81 4.56 -3.94 -13.52
CA GLU A 81 4.24 -2.52 -13.42
C GLU A 81 2.79 -2.28 -12.95
N GLY A 82 1.85 -3.14 -13.36
CA GLY A 82 0.44 -3.01 -12.98
C GLY A 82 0.18 -3.39 -11.52
N GLU A 83 0.83 -4.46 -11.05
CA GLU A 83 0.77 -4.91 -9.66
C GLU A 83 1.43 -3.90 -8.72
N TYR A 84 2.61 -3.38 -9.10
CA TYR A 84 3.31 -2.34 -8.36
C TYR A 84 2.45 -1.08 -8.22
N ASP A 85 1.90 -0.59 -9.34
CA ASP A 85 1.05 0.60 -9.35
C ASP A 85 -0.20 0.41 -8.49
N LEU A 86 -0.80 -0.79 -8.53
CA LEU A 86 -1.97 -1.12 -7.72
C LEU A 86 -1.64 -1.15 -6.23
N LEU A 87 -0.49 -1.71 -5.86
CA LEU A 87 -0.05 -1.76 -4.47
C LEU A 87 0.26 -0.36 -3.94
N VAL A 88 0.96 0.48 -4.72
CA VAL A 88 1.23 1.88 -4.38
C VAL A 88 -0.09 2.64 -4.19
N GLN A 89 -1.04 2.52 -5.11
CA GLN A 89 -2.37 3.11 -4.95
C GLN A 89 -3.06 2.63 -3.67
N THR A 90 -3.06 1.33 -3.42
CA THR A 90 -3.70 0.74 -2.24
C THR A 90 -3.08 1.28 -0.95
N TYR A 91 -1.74 1.32 -0.88
CA TYR A 91 -1.00 1.83 0.26
C TYR A 91 -1.30 3.30 0.54
N PHE A 92 -1.29 4.15 -0.49
CA PHE A 92 -1.55 5.58 -0.33
C PHE A 92 -3.02 5.90 -0.09
N ASN A 93 -3.96 5.09 -0.61
CA ASN A 93 -5.38 5.19 -0.24
C ASN A 93 -5.60 4.88 1.24
N LEU A 94 -4.92 3.88 1.80
CA LEU A 94 -4.95 3.60 3.24
C LEU A 94 -4.38 4.77 4.05
N LEU A 95 -3.28 5.35 3.57
CA LEU A 95 -2.66 6.54 4.18
C LEU A 95 -3.63 7.73 4.19
N GLU A 96 -4.25 8.04 3.05
CA GLU A 96 -5.19 9.14 2.90
C GLU A 96 -6.44 8.95 3.79
N ASN A 97 -6.99 7.73 3.81
CA ASN A 97 -8.10 7.39 4.70
C ASN A 97 -7.71 7.56 6.17
N SER A 98 -6.50 7.17 6.54
CA SER A 98 -5.99 7.35 7.90
C SER A 98 -5.87 8.83 8.31
N ILE A 99 -5.53 9.70 7.36
CA ILE A 99 -5.51 11.17 7.57
C ILE A 99 -6.94 11.69 7.76
N LYS A 100 -7.87 11.29 6.88
CA LYS A 100 -9.27 11.75 6.92
C LYS A 100 -9.99 11.31 8.19
N GLU A 101 -9.66 10.14 8.73
CA GLU A 101 -10.31 9.57 9.91
C GLU A 101 -9.66 9.98 11.25
N GLU A 102 -8.57 10.76 11.26
CA GLU A 102 -7.75 11.10 12.45
C GLU A 102 -7.25 9.89 13.28
N LYS A 103 -7.43 8.64 12.80
CA LYS A 103 -7.24 7.40 13.58
C LYS A 103 -5.82 7.07 13.99
N ILE A 104 -4.81 7.78 13.48
CA ILE A 104 -3.40 7.50 13.75
C ILE A 104 -2.77 8.57 14.67
N VAL A 105 -3.52 9.64 14.98
CA VAL A 105 -3.10 10.68 15.93
C VAL A 105 -4.00 10.59 17.16
N HIS A 106 -3.88 9.51 17.94
CA HIS A 106 -4.03 9.48 19.41
C HIS A 106 -3.72 8.07 19.94
#